data_AF-A0A0F9AQ66-F1
#
_entry.id   AF-A0A0F9AQ66-F1
#
_cell.length_a   1.000
_cell.length_b   1.000
_cell.length_c   1.000
_cell.angle_alpha   90.00
_cell.angle_beta   90.00
_cell.angle_gamma   90.00
#
_symmetry.space_group_name_H-M   'P 1'
#
loop_
_entity.id
_entity.type
_entity.pdbx_description
1 polymer ?
#
loop_
_entity_poly.entity_id
_entity_poly.type
_entity_poly.pdbx_seq_one_letter_code
_entity_poly.pdbx_strand_id
1 'polypeptide(L)'
;MYKLFLCLKYLRRRALAIIAVVSVMLCVFMVLISVSVMDGFLRKVEVAAKGLFGDIIVDATSLSGIGRYDEFISRLTGYYRVGEGFGPVPLG
;
A
#
# COMPACT_ATOMS: atom_id res chain seq x y z
N MET A 1 13.29 39.26 10.40
CA MET A 1 12.52 38.70 9.26
C MET A 1 12.63 39.63 8.05
N TYR A 2 13.83 39.73 7.45
CA TYR A 2 14.10 40.59 6.27
C TYR A 2 15.27 40.00 5.45
N LYS A 3 16.19 39.29 6.11
CA LYS A 3 17.32 38.57 5.49
C LYS A 3 16.89 37.56 4.41
N LEU A 4 15.82 36.78 4.64
CA LEU A 4 15.31 35.82 3.64
C LEU A 4 14.80 36.54 2.38
N PHE A 5 14.11 37.66 2.55
CA PHE A 5 13.58 38.47 1.45
C PHE A 5 14.69 39.18 0.67
N LEU A 6 15.71 39.68 1.36
CA LEU A 6 16.94 40.23 0.75
C LEU A 6 17.69 39.15 -0.02
N CYS A 7 17.85 37.95 0.55
CA CYS A 7 18.51 36.82 -0.10
C CYS A 7 17.75 36.38 -1.36
N LEU A 8 16.42 36.25 -1.28
CA LEU A 8 15.58 35.93 -2.45
C LEU A 8 15.68 37.01 -3.54
N LYS A 9 15.69 38.30 -3.16
CA LYS A 9 15.78 39.42 -4.11
C LYS A 9 17.17 39.51 -4.77
N TYR A 10 18.24 39.23 -4.02
CA TYR A 10 19.61 39.20 -4.53
C TYR A 10 19.86 37.99 -5.44
N LEU A 11 19.35 36.82 -5.04
CA LEU A 11 19.46 35.58 -5.80
C LEU A 11 18.65 35.65 -7.11
N ARG A 12 17.44 36.23 -7.08
CA ARG A 12 16.55 36.35 -8.25
C ARG A 12 17.00 37.38 -9.29
N ARG A 13 17.94 38.28 -8.96
CA ARG A 13 18.55 39.20 -9.95
C ARG A 13 19.59 38.53 -10.85
N ARG A 14 20.09 37.34 -10.49
CA ARG A 14 21.12 36.64 -11.25
C ARG A 14 20.50 35.44 -11.96
N ALA A 15 20.43 35.48 -13.29
CA ALA A 15 19.86 34.41 -14.12
C ALA A 15 20.45 33.02 -13.81
N LEU A 16 21.74 32.96 -13.43
CA LEU A 16 22.43 31.74 -13.02
C LEU A 16 21.76 31.03 -11.83
N ALA A 17 21.20 31.76 -10.87
CA ALA A 17 20.56 31.14 -9.72
C ALA A 17 19.20 30.52 -10.07
N ILE A 18 18.49 31.08 -11.04
CA ILE A 18 17.22 30.53 -11.52
C ILE A 18 17.49 29.20 -12.23
N ILE A 19 18.54 29.13 -13.05
CA ILE A 19 18.96 27.89 -13.72
C ILE A 19 19.32 26.81 -12.69
N ALA A 20 20.02 27.18 -11.60
CA ALA A 20 20.35 26.26 -10.52
C ALA A 20 19.10 25.69 -9.83
N VAL A 21 18.14 26.54 -9.47
CA VAL A 21 16.89 26.10 -8.82
C VAL A 21 16.06 25.20 -9.73
N VAL A 22 15.94 25.54 -11.02
CA VAL A 22 15.22 24.73 -12.00
C VAL A 22 15.86 23.36 -12.19
N SER A 23 17.20 23.30 -12.25
CA SER A 23 17.94 22.03 -12.35
C SER A 23 17.67 21.12 -11.15
N VAL A 24 17.74 21.66 -9.92
CA VAL A 24 17.44 20.89 -8.71
C VAL A 24 15.98 20.46 -8.68
N MET A 25 15.05 21.34 -9.06
CA MET A 25 13.63 20.97 -9.14
C MET A 25 13.40 19.81 -10.11
N LEU A 26 14.01 19.83 -11.30
CA LEU A 26 13.89 18.75 -12.27
C LEU A 26 14.50 17.44 -11.74
N CYS A 27 15.66 17.52 -11.10
CA CYS A 27 16.33 16.36 -10.52
C CYS A 27 15.47 15.70 -9.42
N VAL A 28 14.93 16.50 -8.50
CA VAL A 28 14.03 16.01 -7.45
C VAL A 28 12.73 15.48 -8.04
N PHE A 29 12.19 16.15 -9.06
CA PHE A 29 10.98 15.71 -9.75
C PHE A 29 11.14 14.32 -10.38
N MET A 30 12.29 14.06 -11.02
CA MET A 30 12.61 12.74 -11.58
C MET A 30 12.63 11.66 -10.49
N VAL A 31 13.23 11.94 -9.34
CA VAL A 31 13.27 11.01 -8.20
C VAL A 31 11.86 10.77 -7.65
N LEU A 32 11.05 11.81 -7.48
CA LEU A 32 9.68 11.70 -6.97
C LEU A 32 8.80 10.84 -7.88
N ILE A 33 8.90 11.00 -9.20
CA ILE A 33 8.18 10.16 -10.15
C ILE A 33 8.60 8.70 -9.99
N SER A 34 9.91 8.43 -9.91
CA SER A 34 10.41 7.05 -9.76
C SER A 34 9.88 6.38 -8.49
N VAL A 35 9.91 7.09 -7.36
CA VAL A 35 9.37 6.58 -6.08
C VAL A 35 7.87 6.34 -6.18
N SER A 36 7.11 7.26 -6.79
CA SER A 36 5.68 7.09 -6.99
C SER A 36 5.33 5.90 -7.87
N VAL A 37 6.13 5.62 -8.90
CA VAL A 37 5.94 4.45 -9.78
C VAL A 37 6.24 3.16 -9.04
N MET A 38 7.35 3.10 -8.30
CA MET A 38 7.74 1.90 -7.57
C MET A 38 6.73 1.54 -6.46
N ASP A 39 6.23 2.53 -5.72
CA ASP A 39 5.22 2.31 -4.67
C ASP A 39 3.89 1.83 -5.27
N GLY A 40 3.47 2.45 -6.38
CA GLY A 40 2.27 2.03 -7.11
C GLY A 40 2.38 0.60 -7.66
N PHE A 41 3.54 0.22 -8.18
CA PHE A 41 3.79 -1.13 -8.68
C PHE A 41 3.83 -2.15 -7.54
N LEU A 42 4.50 -1.82 -6.42
CA LEU A 42 4.62 -2.72 -5.28
C LEU A 42 3.25 -3.10 -4.70
N ARG A 43 2.36 -2.12 -4.54
CA ARG A 43 0.97 -2.37 -4.09
C ARG A 43 0.20 -3.29 -5.04
N LYS A 44 0.39 -3.12 -6.36
CA LYS A 44 -0.27 -3.97 -7.38
C LYS A 44 0.23 -5.41 -7.30
N VAL A 45 1.54 -5.60 -7.14
CA VAL A 45 2.14 -6.92 -6.98
C VAL A 45 1.68 -7.57 -5.69
N GLU A 46 1.64 -6.84 -4.58
CA GLU A 46 1.14 -7.38 -3.30
C GLU A 46 -0.31 -7.85 -3.39
N VAL A 47 -1.19 -7.07 -4.02
CA VAL A 47 -2.60 -7.46 -4.22
C VAL A 47 -2.71 -8.67 -5.14
N ALA A 48 -1.95 -8.71 -6.23
CA ALA A 48 -1.95 -9.86 -7.14
C ALA A 48 -1.40 -11.13 -6.47
N ALA A 49 -0.35 -11.00 -5.65
CA ALA A 49 0.24 -12.10 -4.91
C ALA A 49 -0.74 -12.64 -3.85
N LYS A 50 -1.40 -11.78 -3.07
CA LYS A 50 -2.44 -12.20 -2.11
C LYS A 50 -3.62 -12.86 -2.80
N GLY A 51 -4.03 -12.36 -3.98
CA GLY A 51 -5.07 -12.98 -4.79
C GLY A 51 -4.69 -14.39 -5.29
N LEU A 52 -3.40 -14.62 -5.58
CA LEU A 52 -2.90 -15.91 -6.07
C LEU A 52 -2.69 -16.94 -4.96
N PHE A 53 -2.15 -16.52 -3.81
CA PHE A 53 -1.87 -17.42 -2.68
C PHE A 53 -3.09 -17.68 -1.78
N GLY A 54 -4.19 -16.96 -1.99
CA GLY A 54 -5.38 -17.02 -1.14
C GLY A 54 -5.16 -16.19 0.12
N ASP A 55 -6.13 -15.33 0.43
CA ASP A 55 -6.09 -14.45 1.61
C ASP A 55 -6.12 -15.25 2.93
N ILE A 56 -6.60 -16.51 2.88
CA ILE A 56 -6.70 -17.42 4.01
C ILE A 56 -6.29 -18.82 3.55
N ILE A 57 -5.20 -19.34 4.11
CA ILE A 57 -4.75 -20.73 3.91
C ILE A 57 -5.24 -21.53 5.12
N VAL A 58 -6.13 -22.50 4.89
CA VAL A 58 -6.60 -23.44 5.92
C VAL A 58 -5.85 -24.74 5.76
N ASP A 59 -4.97 -25.05 6.72
CA ASP A 59 -4.20 -26.29 6.75
C ASP A 59 -4.69 -27.21 7.87
N ALA A 60 -4.68 -28.53 7.64
CA ALA A 60 -5.06 -29.51 8.64
C ALA A 60 -3.83 -30.05 9.36
N THR A 61 -3.83 -29.98 10.70
CA THR A 61 -2.75 -30.50 11.55
C THR A 61 -2.62 -32.04 11.47
N SER A 62 -3.58 -32.76 10.89
CA SER A 62 -3.59 -34.22 10.79
C SER A 62 -3.31 -34.74 9.38
N LEU A 63 -2.49 -35.80 9.28
CA LEU A 63 -2.13 -36.49 8.02
C LEU A 63 -3.34 -37.02 7.21
N SER A 64 -4.52 -37.10 7.83
CA SER A 64 -5.76 -37.56 7.19
C SER A 64 -6.47 -36.50 6.34
N GLY A 65 -5.98 -35.26 6.29
CA GLY A 65 -6.64 -34.14 5.61
C GLY A 65 -7.87 -33.62 6.36
N ILE A 66 -8.52 -32.60 5.81
CA ILE A 66 -9.73 -32.00 6.39
C ILE A 66 -10.92 -32.91 6.05
N GLY A 67 -11.54 -33.53 7.04
CA GLY A 67 -12.76 -34.32 6.84
C GLY A 67 -13.99 -33.44 6.63
N ARG A 68 -15.01 -33.93 5.90
CA ARG A 68 -16.32 -33.27 5.69
C ARG A 68 -16.22 -31.87 5.07
N TYR A 69 -15.58 -31.78 3.91
CA TYR A 69 -15.48 -30.54 3.13
C TYR A 69 -16.83 -29.83 2.94
N ASP A 70 -17.93 -30.56 2.73
CA ASP A 70 -19.25 -29.97 2.50
C ASP A 70 -19.79 -29.18 3.71
N GLU A 71 -19.61 -29.70 4.93
CA GLU A 71 -20.02 -29.00 6.16
C GLU A 71 -19.08 -27.82 6.46
N PHE A 72 -17.80 -27.98 6.18
CA PHE A 72 -16.80 -26.93 6.34
C PHE A 72 -17.10 -25.73 5.42
N ILE A 73 -17.39 -25.99 4.14
CA ILE A 73 -17.79 -24.97 3.18
C ILE A 73 -19.13 -24.34 3.59
N SER A 74 -20.11 -25.14 4.03
CA SER A 74 -21.39 -24.62 4.52
C SER A 74 -21.22 -23.68 5.72
N ARG A 75 -20.31 -24.00 6.66
CA ARG A 75 -20.00 -23.16 7.82
C ARG A 75 -19.25 -21.87 7.45
N LEU A 76 -18.34 -21.93 6.47
CA LEU A 76 -17.61 -20.75 5.97
C LEU A 76 -18.48 -19.81 5.13
N THR A 77 -19.50 -20.34 4.44
CA THR A 77 -20.39 -19.53 3.59
C THR A 77 -21.39 -18.70 4.42
N GLY A 78 -21.51 -18.97 5.73
CA GLY A 78 -22.26 -18.13 6.66
C GLY A 78 -21.53 -16.80 6.90
N TYR A 79 -22.27 -15.69 6.87
CA TYR A 79 -21.72 -14.35 7.12
C TYR A 79 -21.11 -14.23 8.52
N TYR A 80 -19.80 -14.46 8.63
CA TYR A 80 -19.02 -14.24 9.83
C TYR A 80 -18.09 -13.05 9.65
N ARG A 81 -18.16 -12.05 10.54
CA ARG A 81 -17.13 -11.01 10.63
C ARG A 81 -15.99 -11.55 11.47
N VAL A 82 -14.79 -11.58 10.91
CA VAL A 82 -13.55 -11.84 11.67
C VAL A 82 -13.24 -10.59 12.49
N GLY A 83 -13.91 -10.49 13.63
CA GLY A 83 -13.70 -9.47 14.64
C GLY A 83 -14.21 -10.01 15.97
N GLU A 84 -13.28 -10.30 16.88
CA GLU A 84 -13.53 -10.67 18.28
C GLU A 84 -14.43 -11.91 18.50
N GLY A 85 -14.19 -13.00 17.76
CA GLY A 85 -14.63 -14.34 18.14
C GLY A 85 -15.47 -15.08 17.10
N PHE A 86 -15.18 -16.39 16.96
CA PHE A 86 -15.93 -17.31 16.10
C PHE A 86 -17.28 -17.72 16.75
N GLY A 87 -18.19 -16.78 17.06
CA GLY A 87 -19.56 -17.03 17.54
C GLY A 87 -20.66 -16.74 16.50
N PRO A 88 -21.69 -17.62 16.34
CA PRO A 88 -22.69 -17.46 15.30
C PRO A 88 -23.51 -16.19 15.55
N VAL A 89 -23.75 -15.41 14.49
CA VAL A 89 -24.54 -14.19 14.57
C VAL A 89 -26.01 -14.57 14.81
N PRO A 90 -26.63 -14.15 15.93
CA PRO A 90 -28.05 -14.39 16.13
C PRO A 90 -28.84 -13.58 15.09
N LEU A 91 -29.68 -14.29 14.34
CA LEU A 91 -30.65 -13.70 13.42
C LEU A 91 -31.70 -12.94 14.25
N GLY A 92 -31.56 -11.62 14.29
CA GLY A 92 -32.62 -10.70 14.70
C GLY A 92 -33.42 -10.23 13.49
#